data_AF-A0A6P1BPD0-F1
#
_entry.id   AF-A0A6P1BPD0-F1
#
_cell.length_a   1.000
_cell.length_b   1.000
_cell.length_c   1.000
_cell.angle_alpha   90.00
_cell.angle_beta   90.00
_cell.angle_gamma   90.00
#
_symmetry.space_group_name_H-M   'P 1'
#
loop_
_entity.id
_entity.type
_entity.pdbx_description
1 polymer ?
#
loop_
_entity_poly.entity_id
_entity_poly.type
_entity_poly.pdbx_seq_one_letter_code
_entity_poly.pdbx_strand_id
1 'polypeptide(L)'
;MNFSIKARVTSRADASALLKQPGDTVIVDRKGPRWLIMLCPCGCGSELPVNLDRRAGPAWRLYESPKGASVYPSVWRDTDCKSHFIILRNKILLFGPRGDDWWLDEEELSEAELLDRVLETLSAREQSIEAISDQIAESVPWDVLRCCRKLCRKGKATEGLGQSKGRFRRL
;
A
#
# COMPACT_ATOMS: atom_id res chain seq x y z
N MET A 1 1.16 15.08 -2.08
CA MET A 1 -0.07 14.99 -1.23
C MET A 1 0.21 14.10 -0.03
N ASN A 2 -0.32 14.42 1.16
CA ASN A 2 -0.13 13.59 2.36
C ASN A 2 -1.39 12.75 2.66
N PHE A 3 -1.16 11.56 3.21
CA PHE A 3 -2.16 10.71 3.83
C PHE A 3 -2.10 10.92 5.34
N SER A 4 -3.22 11.26 5.97
CA SER A 4 -3.25 11.62 7.40
C SER A 4 -4.42 10.94 8.10
N ILE A 5 -4.11 9.97 8.96
CA ILE A 5 -5.10 9.35 9.85
C ILE A 5 -5.40 10.33 10.99
N LYS A 6 -6.63 10.84 11.03
CA LYS A 6 -7.08 11.81 12.05
C LYS A 6 -7.57 11.15 13.32
N ALA A 7 -8.27 10.04 13.18
CA ALA A 7 -8.83 9.32 14.32
C ALA A 7 -9.14 7.86 13.97
N ARG A 8 -9.35 7.07 15.02
CA ARG A 8 -10.06 5.79 14.97
C ARG A 8 -11.41 5.94 15.65
N VAL A 9 -12.48 5.55 14.96
CA VAL A 9 -13.87 5.66 15.43
C VAL A 9 -14.57 4.32 15.35
N THR A 10 -15.71 4.16 16.03
CA THR A 10 -16.46 2.90 16.02
C THR A 10 -17.55 2.85 14.95
N SER A 11 -17.97 4.00 14.42
CA SER A 11 -19.02 4.10 13.40
C SER A 11 -18.61 4.99 12.22
N ARG A 12 -19.22 4.77 11.06
CA ARG A 12 -19.00 5.62 9.88
C ARG A 12 -19.54 7.04 10.08
N ALA A 13 -20.63 7.20 10.84
CA ALA A 13 -21.25 8.50 11.07
C ALA A 13 -20.29 9.49 11.74
N ASP A 14 -19.40 8.97 12.59
CA ASP A 14 -18.40 9.78 13.31
C ASP A 14 -17.22 10.22 12.41
N ALA A 15 -17.07 9.63 11.22
CA ALA A 15 -15.94 9.90 10.35
C ALA A 15 -16.05 11.24 9.62
N SER A 16 -17.22 11.57 9.07
CA SER A 16 -17.41 12.72 8.16
C SER A 16 -17.01 14.06 8.78
N ALA A 17 -17.22 14.23 10.09
CA ALA A 17 -16.88 15.46 10.80
C ALA A 17 -15.36 15.74 10.82
N LEU A 18 -14.52 14.71 10.66
CA LEU A 18 -13.06 14.80 10.76
C LEU A 18 -12.35 14.88 9.41
N LEU A 19 -13.07 14.72 8.30
CA LEU A 19 -12.55 14.73 6.94
C LEU A 19 -12.65 16.14 6.36
N LYS A 20 -11.59 16.95 6.47
CA LYS A 20 -11.61 18.37 6.08
C LYS A 20 -10.84 18.67 4.81
N GLN A 21 -9.72 17.97 4.60
CA GLN A 21 -8.81 18.18 3.49
C GLN A 21 -8.58 16.88 2.69
N PRO A 22 -8.28 16.96 1.38
CA PRO A 22 -7.92 15.79 0.59
C PRO A 22 -6.81 14.97 1.25
N GLY A 23 -7.03 13.65 1.40
CA GLY A 23 -6.09 12.76 2.09
C GLY A 23 -6.29 12.64 3.61
N ASP A 24 -7.13 13.49 4.23
CA ASP A 24 -7.63 13.25 5.58
C ASP A 24 -8.37 11.91 5.60
N THR A 25 -8.11 11.13 6.64
CA THR A 25 -8.55 9.75 6.73
C THR A 25 -8.99 9.42 8.15
N VAL A 26 -10.06 8.65 8.28
CA VAL A 26 -10.52 8.08 9.54
C VAL A 26 -10.57 6.56 9.38
N ILE A 27 -10.14 5.84 10.41
CA ILE A 27 -10.28 4.37 10.46
C ILE A 27 -11.50 4.03 11.30
N VAL A 28 -12.44 3.27 10.73
CA VAL A 28 -13.52 2.66 11.48
C VAL A 28 -13.02 1.34 12.05
N ASP A 29 -12.86 1.28 13.37
CA ASP A 29 -12.33 0.15 14.11
C ASP A 29 -13.41 -0.47 15.00
N ARG A 30 -13.68 -1.76 14.80
CA ARG A 30 -14.65 -2.55 15.59
C ARG A 30 -14.01 -3.87 15.97
N LYS A 31 -13.15 -3.83 16.98
CA LYS A 31 -12.28 -4.94 17.40
C LYS A 31 -11.40 -5.39 16.23
N GLY A 32 -10.80 -4.42 15.54
CA GLY A 32 -10.06 -4.57 14.30
C GLY A 32 -10.54 -3.58 13.23
N PRO A 33 -9.63 -3.10 12.37
CA PRO A 33 -9.95 -2.14 11.32
C PRO A 33 -10.95 -2.74 10.32
N ARG A 34 -12.03 -2.01 10.07
CA ARG A 34 -13.11 -2.41 9.14
C ARG A 34 -13.12 -1.59 7.88
N TRP A 35 -12.99 -0.27 8.05
CA TRP A 35 -13.00 0.67 6.94
C TRP A 35 -11.92 1.72 7.14
N LEU A 36 -11.37 2.16 6.02
CA LEU A 36 -10.68 3.41 5.90
C LEU A 36 -11.61 4.35 5.13
N ILE A 37 -11.96 5.49 5.71
CA ILE A 37 -12.78 6.49 5.05
C ILE A 37 -11.93 7.72 4.87
N MET A 38 -11.72 8.14 3.63
CA MET A 38 -10.87 9.29 3.32
C MET A 38 -11.61 10.32 2.49
N LEU A 39 -11.23 11.60 2.63
CA LEU A 39 -11.62 12.60 1.65
C LEU A 39 -10.77 12.40 0.39
N CYS A 40 -11.44 12.25 -0.75
CA CYS A 40 -10.79 11.81 -1.99
C CYS A 40 -9.59 12.69 -2.37
N PRO A 41 -8.38 12.11 -2.56
CA PRO A 41 -7.16 12.88 -2.71
C PRO A 41 -7.10 13.67 -4.03
N CYS A 42 -7.92 13.33 -5.03
CA CYS A 42 -7.99 14.11 -6.27
C CYS A 42 -8.64 15.49 -6.10
N GLY A 43 -9.20 15.80 -4.92
CA GLY A 43 -9.84 17.08 -4.62
C GLY A 43 -11.32 17.17 -5.03
N CYS A 44 -11.96 16.08 -5.48
CA CYS A 44 -13.39 16.11 -5.87
C CYS A 44 -14.36 16.33 -4.70
N GLY A 45 -13.88 16.31 -3.45
CA GLY A 45 -14.69 16.56 -2.25
C GLY A 45 -15.56 15.39 -1.79
N SER A 46 -15.59 14.26 -2.51
CA SER A 46 -16.33 13.07 -2.04
C SER A 46 -15.52 12.26 -1.04
N GLU A 47 -16.23 11.61 -0.11
CA GLU A 47 -15.67 10.55 0.72
C GLU A 47 -15.44 9.27 -0.09
N LEU A 48 -14.36 8.57 0.23
CA LEU A 48 -13.99 7.30 -0.37
C LEU A 48 -13.85 6.24 0.73
N PRO A 49 -14.83 5.32 0.87
CA PRO A 49 -14.66 4.12 1.68
C PRO A 49 -13.73 3.11 1.02
N VAL A 50 -12.80 2.57 1.80
CA VAL A 50 -11.92 1.47 1.43
C VAL A 50 -12.13 0.35 2.45
N ASN A 51 -12.50 -0.84 1.98
CA ASN A 51 -12.71 -2.00 2.85
C ASN A 51 -11.37 -2.50 3.40
N LEU A 52 -11.26 -2.62 4.73
CA LEU A 52 -10.12 -3.26 5.40
C LEU A 52 -10.50 -4.62 6.00
N ASP A 53 -11.79 -4.99 5.98
CA ASP A 53 -12.29 -6.23 6.53
C ASP A 53 -12.24 -7.37 5.49
N ARG A 54 -11.24 -8.23 5.61
CA ARG A 54 -11.07 -9.41 4.76
C ARG A 54 -12.21 -10.44 4.88
N ARG A 55 -13.05 -10.35 5.91
CA ARG A 55 -14.21 -11.24 6.09
C ARG A 55 -15.41 -10.77 5.28
N ALA A 56 -15.45 -9.49 4.93
CA ALA A 56 -16.56 -8.87 4.19
C ALA A 56 -16.39 -8.93 2.66
N GLY A 57 -15.21 -9.34 2.17
CA GLY A 57 -14.91 -9.44 0.75
C GLY A 57 -13.46 -9.05 0.43
N PRO A 58 -13.15 -8.71 -0.84
CA PRO A 58 -11.88 -8.12 -1.21
C PRO A 58 -11.59 -6.90 -0.33
N ALA A 59 -10.39 -6.88 0.25
CA ALA A 59 -10.01 -5.88 1.24
C ALA A 59 -8.57 -5.44 1.04
N TRP A 60 -8.33 -4.18 1.34
CA TRP A 60 -7.01 -3.61 1.42
C TRP A 60 -6.39 -3.94 2.78
N ARG A 61 -5.07 -3.98 2.80
CA ARG A 61 -4.25 -4.16 4.00
C ARG A 61 -3.73 -2.78 4.42
N LEU A 62 -3.93 -2.44 5.68
CA LEU A 62 -3.33 -1.27 6.31
C LEU A 62 -2.04 -1.72 7.01
N TYR A 63 -0.93 -1.07 6.66
CA TYR A 63 0.38 -1.26 7.29
C TYR A 63 0.73 0.02 8.03
N GLU A 64 1.05 -0.07 9.31
CA GLU A 64 1.45 1.05 10.15
C GLU A 64 2.80 0.75 10.77
N SER A 65 3.75 1.67 10.60
CA SER A 65 5.08 1.61 11.21
C SER A 65 5.55 3.02 11.58
N PRO A 66 6.70 3.17 12.27
CA PRO A 66 7.29 4.49 12.53
C PRO A 66 7.56 5.30 11.25
N LYS A 67 7.73 4.62 10.09
CA LYS A 67 7.90 5.25 8.78
C LYS A 67 6.59 5.82 8.21
N GLY A 68 5.45 5.55 8.85
CA GLY A 68 4.12 6.01 8.45
C GLY A 68 3.18 4.89 8.03
N ALA A 69 1.96 5.29 7.65
CA ALA A 69 0.91 4.37 7.23
C ALA A 69 0.89 4.16 5.71
N SER A 70 0.63 2.92 5.29
CA SER A 70 0.55 2.50 3.90
C SER A 70 -0.67 1.62 3.67
N VAL A 71 -1.24 1.68 2.47
CA VAL A 71 -2.40 0.87 2.08
C VAL A 71 -2.04 0.08 0.83
N TYR A 72 -2.34 -1.22 0.86
CA TYR A 72 -2.04 -2.14 -0.23
C TYR A 72 -3.27 -3.01 -0.57
N PRO A 73 -3.58 -3.25 -1.85
CA PRO A 73 -2.91 -2.77 -3.06
C PRO A 73 -3.27 -1.29 -3.38
N SER A 74 -3.09 -0.85 -4.61
CA SER A 74 -3.53 0.49 -5.04
C SER A 74 -5.03 0.65 -4.87
N VAL A 75 -5.49 1.87 -4.64
CA VAL A 75 -6.91 2.21 -4.59
C VAL A 75 -7.32 2.74 -5.95
N TRP A 76 -8.24 2.04 -6.61
CA TRP A 76 -8.90 2.51 -7.82
C TRP A 76 -10.38 2.68 -7.52
N ARG A 77 -10.83 3.93 -7.59
CA ARG A 77 -12.26 4.25 -7.61
C ARG A 77 -12.78 4.08 -9.03
N ASP A 78 -13.70 3.17 -9.25
CA ASP A 78 -14.32 2.92 -10.57
C ASP A 78 -15.48 3.89 -10.86
N THR A 79 -16.02 4.54 -9.83
CA THR A 79 -17.06 5.57 -9.91
C THR A 79 -16.52 7.00 -9.75
N ASP A 80 -17.38 7.98 -10.05
CA ASP A 80 -17.15 9.41 -9.81
C ASP A 80 -15.90 9.97 -10.52
N CYS A 81 -14.93 10.46 -9.73
CA CYS A 81 -13.69 11.07 -10.22
C CYS A 81 -12.69 10.08 -10.82
N LYS A 82 -12.96 8.76 -10.74
CA LYS A 82 -12.12 7.69 -11.27
C LYS A 82 -10.64 7.74 -10.86
N SER A 83 -10.36 8.29 -9.67
CA SER A 83 -8.99 8.44 -9.20
C SER A 83 -8.34 7.09 -8.93
N HIS A 84 -7.10 6.93 -9.39
CA HIS A 84 -6.24 5.78 -9.08
C HIS A 84 -5.01 6.27 -8.34
N PHE A 85 -4.68 5.68 -7.20
CA PHE A 85 -3.54 6.11 -6.39
C PHE A 85 -3.00 4.97 -5.50
N ILE A 86 -1.76 5.15 -5.01
CA ILE A 86 -1.19 4.34 -3.93
C ILE A 86 -0.99 5.20 -2.68
N ILE A 87 -1.09 4.56 -1.51
CA ILE A 87 -0.77 5.17 -0.22
C ILE A 87 0.44 4.45 0.34
N LEU A 88 1.53 5.18 0.56
CA LEU A 88 2.79 4.62 1.05
C LEU A 88 3.48 5.61 1.97
N ARG A 89 3.75 5.21 3.22
CA ARG A 89 4.45 6.03 4.23
C ARG A 89 3.89 7.45 4.36
N ASN A 90 2.59 7.56 4.61
CA ASN A 90 1.86 8.83 4.70
C ASN A 90 1.88 9.69 3.42
N LYS A 91 2.28 9.13 2.26
CA LYS A 91 2.22 9.80 0.96
C LYS A 91 1.14 9.19 0.09
N ILE A 92 0.47 10.05 -0.67
CA ILE A 92 -0.48 9.64 -1.70
C ILE A 92 0.13 9.97 -3.06
N LEU A 93 0.26 8.96 -3.92
CA LEU A 93 0.76 9.08 -5.28
C LEU A 93 -0.39 8.79 -6.25
N LEU A 94 -0.86 9.80 -6.99
CA LEU A 94 -1.96 9.68 -7.95
C LEU A 94 -1.43 9.26 -9.33
N PHE A 95 -2.15 8.36 -10.00
CA PHE A 95 -1.91 7.98 -11.39
C PHE A 95 -2.87 8.74 -12.31
N GLY A 96 -2.36 9.30 -13.43
CA GLY A 96 -3.15 10.00 -14.45
C GLY A 96 -2.66 11.43 -14.75
N PRO A 97 -3.35 12.23 -15.59
CA PRO A 97 -2.88 13.52 -16.10
C PRO A 97 -2.76 14.64 -15.05
N ARG A 98 -3.13 14.38 -13.79
CA ARG A 98 -2.95 15.27 -12.63
C ARG A 98 -1.96 14.69 -11.60
N GLY A 99 -1.25 13.62 -11.94
CA GLY A 99 -0.36 12.89 -11.07
C GLY A 99 1.10 13.21 -11.36
N ASP A 100 1.84 13.52 -10.31
CA ASP A 100 3.28 13.78 -10.37
C ASP A 100 4.02 12.45 -10.60
N ASP A 101 4.79 12.39 -11.68
CA ASP A 101 5.58 11.23 -12.11
C ASP A 101 6.77 10.95 -11.19
N TRP A 102 6.61 10.52 -9.94
CA TRP A 102 7.80 10.24 -9.11
C TRP A 102 7.78 8.98 -8.25
N TRP A 103 8.95 8.34 -8.32
CA TRP A 103 9.46 7.17 -7.62
C TRP A 103 9.71 7.53 -6.16
N LEU A 104 9.45 6.60 -5.22
CA LEU A 104 9.78 6.86 -3.82
C LEU A 104 11.28 7.10 -3.67
N ASP A 105 11.61 8.31 -3.21
CA ASP A 105 12.96 8.77 -2.90
C ASP A 105 13.75 7.68 -2.16
N GLU A 106 14.91 7.37 -2.73
CA GLU A 106 15.87 6.39 -2.24
C GLU A 106 16.57 6.94 -0.98
N GLU A 107 16.07 6.60 0.20
CA GLU A 107 16.95 6.53 1.38
C GLU A 107 17.76 5.22 1.29
N GLU A 108 18.86 5.29 0.55
CA GLU A 108 19.73 4.20 0.08
C GLU A 108 20.26 3.26 1.19
N LEU A 109 20.33 3.70 2.45
CA LEU A 109 20.80 2.84 3.55
C LEU A 109 19.73 1.84 4.00
N SER A 110 18.45 2.23 4.00
CA SER A 110 17.35 1.32 4.36
C SER A 110 17.01 0.34 3.22
N GLU A 111 17.34 0.69 1.98
CA GLU A 111 17.07 -0.16 0.83
C GLU A 111 18.05 -1.32 0.71
N ALA A 112 19.34 -1.12 1.02
CA ALA A 112 20.33 -2.19 0.99
C ALA A 112 20.02 -3.30 2.01
N GLU A 113 19.74 -2.92 3.25
CA GLU A 113 19.35 -3.86 4.31
C GLU A 113 18.05 -4.61 3.96
N LEU A 114 17.07 -3.89 3.41
CA LEU A 114 15.82 -4.52 2.97
C LEU A 114 16.06 -5.48 1.79
N LEU A 115 16.94 -5.13 0.86
CA LEU A 115 17.29 -5.99 -0.28
C LEU A 115 17.88 -7.32 0.20
N ASP A 116 18.76 -7.28 1.20
CA ASP A 116 19.37 -8.47 1.79
C ASP A 116 18.33 -9.31 2.55
N ARG A 117 17.49 -8.68 3.37
CA ARG A 117 16.38 -9.37 4.06
C ARG A 117 15.41 -10.03 3.08
N VAL A 118 15.09 -9.36 1.97
CA VAL A 118 14.25 -9.93 0.90
C VAL A 118 14.95 -11.13 0.25
N LEU A 119 16.24 -11.00 -0.07
CA LEU A 119 17.02 -12.10 -0.64
C LEU A 119 17.07 -13.33 0.28
N GLU A 120 17.26 -13.12 1.58
CA GLU A 120 17.24 -14.16 2.61
C GLU A 120 15.87 -14.84 2.75
N THR A 121 14.79 -14.07 2.59
CA THR A 121 13.41 -14.56 2.69
C THR A 121 12.95 -15.32 1.44
N LEU A 122 13.53 -15.02 0.27
CA LEU A 122 13.19 -15.69 -0.97
C LEU A 122 13.56 -17.18 -0.94
N SER A 123 12.59 -18.02 -1.28
CA SER A 123 12.76 -19.47 -1.39
C SER A 123 12.98 -19.92 -2.84
N ALA A 124 13.33 -21.19 -3.04
CA ALA A 124 13.40 -21.81 -4.36
C ALA A 124 12.02 -21.96 -5.05
N ARG A 125 10.92 -21.82 -4.30
CA ARG A 125 9.54 -21.88 -4.82
C ARG A 125 9.01 -20.48 -5.11
N GLU A 126 8.08 -20.37 -6.06
CA GLU A 126 7.43 -19.09 -6.36
C GLU A 126 6.53 -18.62 -5.22
N GLN A 127 6.81 -17.43 -4.69
CA GLN A 127 6.07 -16.77 -3.63
C GLN A 127 5.43 -15.48 -4.15
N SER A 128 4.26 -15.10 -3.65
CA SER A 128 3.70 -13.79 -3.94
C SER A 128 4.42 -12.71 -3.13
N ILE A 129 4.39 -11.45 -3.60
CA ILE A 129 5.00 -10.32 -2.89
C ILE A 129 4.40 -10.11 -1.50
N GLU A 130 3.12 -10.39 -1.30
CA GLU A 130 2.47 -10.31 0.00
C GLU A 130 3.01 -11.38 0.94
N ALA A 131 3.18 -12.62 0.46
CA ALA A 131 3.72 -13.71 1.27
C ALA A 131 5.18 -13.46 1.70
N ILE A 132 5.97 -12.80 0.85
CA ILE A 132 7.34 -12.39 1.20
C ILE A 132 7.30 -11.22 2.19
N SER A 133 6.47 -10.20 1.96
CA SER A 133 6.34 -9.04 2.85
C SER A 133 5.84 -9.41 4.23
N ASP A 134 4.90 -10.35 4.35
CA ASP A 134 4.36 -10.81 5.62
C ASP A 134 5.44 -11.49 6.52
N GLN A 135 6.60 -11.86 5.97
CA GLN A 135 7.74 -12.42 6.70
C GLN A 135 8.82 -11.38 7.07
N ILE A 136 8.73 -10.16 6.53
CA ILE A 136 9.73 -9.11 6.72
C ILE A 136 9.10 -7.99 7.53
N ALA A 137 9.44 -7.93 8.82
CA ALA A 137 8.98 -6.89 9.73
C ALA A 137 9.17 -5.48 9.14
N GLU A 138 8.13 -4.65 9.28
CA GLU A 138 8.04 -3.26 8.82
C GLU A 138 8.14 -3.05 7.30
N SER A 139 8.17 -4.13 6.52
CA SER A 139 8.07 -4.04 5.06
C SER A 139 6.61 -3.83 4.65
N VAL A 140 6.43 -3.20 3.49
CA VAL A 140 5.18 -3.28 2.76
C VAL A 140 5.39 -3.97 1.41
N PRO A 141 4.34 -4.57 0.79
CA PRO A 141 4.51 -5.30 -0.46
C PRO A 141 5.11 -4.47 -1.59
N TRP A 142 4.92 -3.14 -1.59
CA TRP A 142 5.55 -2.23 -2.55
C TRP A 142 7.07 -2.20 -2.45
N ASP A 143 7.62 -2.25 -1.23
CA ASP A 143 9.07 -2.28 -1.03
C ASP A 143 9.64 -3.62 -1.48
N VAL A 144 8.98 -4.71 -1.10
CA VAL A 144 9.37 -6.06 -1.50
C VAL A 144 9.34 -6.22 -3.02
N LEU A 145 8.30 -5.70 -3.69
CA LEU A 145 8.21 -5.71 -5.15
C LEU A 145 9.40 -4.97 -5.79
N ARG A 146 9.80 -3.82 -5.24
CA ARG A 146 10.98 -3.07 -5.70
C ARG A 146 12.26 -3.90 -5.51
N CYS A 147 12.48 -4.45 -4.32
CA CYS A 147 13.64 -5.27 -4.00
C CYS A 147 13.71 -6.53 -4.89
N CYS A 148 12.61 -7.26 -5.05
CA CYS A 148 12.53 -8.42 -5.92
C CYS A 148 12.90 -8.08 -7.38
N ARG A 149 12.37 -6.99 -7.93
CA ARG A 149 12.75 -6.53 -9.29
C ARG A 149 14.24 -6.16 -9.38
N LYS A 150 14.81 -5.54 -8.34
CA LYS A 150 16.25 -5.24 -8.27
C LYS A 150 17.09 -6.53 -8.21
N LEU A 151 16.65 -7.54 -7.46
CA LEU A 151 17.29 -8.86 -7.40
C LEU A 151 17.21 -9.60 -8.74
N CYS A 152 16.10 -9.48 -9.46
CA CYS A 152 15.98 -10.03 -10.83
C CYS A 152 16.99 -9.40 -11.79
N ARG A 153 17.13 -8.06 -11.77
CA ARG A 153 18.15 -7.37 -12.57
C ARG A 153 19.59 -7.79 -12.20
N LYS A 154 19.83 -8.15 -10.94
CA LYS A 154 21.10 -8.67 -10.43
C LYS A 154 21.30 -10.19 -10.63
N GLY A 155 20.34 -10.88 -11.27
CA GLY A 155 20.42 -12.33 -11.48
C GLY A 155 20.34 -13.19 -10.21
N LYS A 156 19.80 -12.65 -9.11
CA LYS A 156 19.63 -13.36 -7.82
C LYS A 156 18.22 -13.92 -7.59
N ALA A 157 17.27 -13.55 -8.43
CA ALA A 157 15.87 -13.98 -8.36
C ALA A 157 15.24 -14.02 -9.76
N THR A 158 14.12 -14.72 -9.90
CA THR A 158 13.30 -14.70 -11.13
C THR A 158 11.86 -14.33 -10.81
N GLU A 159 11.25 -13.55 -11.70
CA GLU A 159 9.81 -13.28 -11.71
C GLU A 159 9.11 -14.33 -12.58
N GLY A 160 7.98 -14.84 -12.11
CA GLY A 160 7.14 -15.74 -12.90
C GLY A 160 6.57 -15.04 -14.14
N LEU A 161 6.18 -15.83 -15.14
CA LEU A 161 5.58 -15.35 -16.39
C LEU A 161 4.07 -15.63 -16.44
N GLY A 162 3.34 -14.90 -17.29
CA GLY A 162 1.91 -15.10 -17.49
C GLY A 162 1.10 -14.97 -16.19
N GLN A 163 0.42 -16.06 -15.79
CA GLN A 163 -0.38 -16.12 -14.57
C GLN A 163 0.46 -16.06 -13.27
N SER A 164 1.77 -16.34 -13.35
CA SER A 164 2.71 -16.20 -12.23
C SER A 164 3.39 -14.82 -12.19
N LYS A 165 3.00 -13.87 -13.04
CA LYS A 165 3.58 -12.51 -13.01
C LYS A 165 3.35 -11.87 -11.64
N GLY A 166 4.37 -11.20 -11.10
CA GLY A 166 4.37 -10.67 -9.74
C GLY A 166 4.65 -11.70 -8.63
N ARG A 167 4.98 -12.95 -8.99
CA ARG A 167 5.53 -13.95 -8.06
C ARG A 167 7.04 -14.08 -8.28
N PHE A 168 7.77 -14.30 -7.19
CA PHE A 168 9.24 -14.33 -7.22
C PHE A 168 9.77 -15.61 -6.56
N ARG A 169 10.91 -16.08 -7.07
CA ARG A 169 11.72 -17.14 -6.45
C ARG A 169 13.20 -16.80 -6.51
N ARG A 170 13.97 -17.35 -5.59
CA ARG A 170 15.43 -17.23 -5.54
C ARG A 170 16.09 -18.04 -6.66
N LEU A 171 17.20 -17.54 -7.17
CA LEU A 171 18.13 -18.26 -8.05
C LEU A 171 19.29 -18.85 -7.25
#